data_AF-A0A9X0A7K6-F1
#
_entry.id   AF-A0A9X0A7K6-F1
#
_cell.length_a   1.000
_cell.length_b   1.000
_cell.length_c   1.000
_cell.angle_alpha   90.00
_cell.angle_beta   90.00
_cell.angle_gamma   90.00
#
_symmetry.space_group_name_H-M   'P 1'
#
loop_
_entity.id
_entity.type
_entity.pdbx_description
1 polymer ?
#
loop_
_entity_poly.entity_id
_entity_poly.type
_entity_poly.pdbx_seq_one_letter_code
_entity_poly.pdbx_strand_id
1 'polypeptide(L)'
;MPAITSKRPKYYTPNEVSIHNTLKDLWVSFLGKVYDLTPMCERHAGDVLLKPIIEAAGKDITNWFDKKTKDIRTHIDPTTKCKFYYTPRGRFIHTPPSCPRTDWANDFGRPWWKDDSYCIGVLSSQTRQIRIINTLTSQEQAIEVCSEEILSEIQDRYLKYNAHAASYTWKNNGRNLDMNKTLEENGVSDESEEFYKLSMNDEQFLPALHLYFNDDLTEA
;
A
#
# COMPACT_ATOMS: atom_id res chain seq x y z
N MET A 1 17.90 -24.34 -15.37
CA MET A 1 17.13 -23.86 -14.21
C MET A 1 16.59 -22.49 -14.56
N PRO A 2 15.27 -22.26 -14.54
CA PRO A 2 14.74 -20.95 -14.87
C PRO A 2 15.14 -19.98 -13.75
N ALA A 3 15.72 -18.84 -14.12
CA ALA A 3 16.00 -17.77 -13.19
C ALA A 3 14.67 -17.33 -12.55
N ILE A 4 14.57 -17.45 -11.24
CA ILE A 4 13.50 -16.83 -10.47
C ILE A 4 13.71 -15.33 -10.66
N THR A 5 12.96 -14.72 -11.57
CA THR A 5 12.89 -13.27 -11.68
C THR A 5 12.33 -12.78 -10.35
N SER A 6 13.21 -12.29 -9.48
CA SER A 6 12.82 -11.68 -8.21
C SER A 6 12.04 -10.41 -8.53
N LYS A 7 10.73 -10.54 -8.73
CA LYS A 7 9.83 -9.42 -9.00
C LYS A 7 9.85 -8.52 -7.78
N ARG A 8 10.17 -7.23 -7.97
CA ARG A 8 10.14 -6.23 -6.90
C ARG A 8 8.74 -6.24 -6.26
N PRO A 9 8.63 -6.07 -4.93
CA PRO A 9 7.34 -5.94 -4.29
C PRO A 9 6.64 -4.70 -4.83
N LYS A 10 5.33 -4.78 -5.05
CA LYS A 10 4.53 -3.60 -5.38
C LYS A 10 4.38 -2.73 -4.15
N TYR A 11 4.53 -1.42 -4.34
CA TYR A 11 4.26 -0.42 -3.33
C TYR A 11 2.87 0.15 -3.51
N TYR A 12 2.22 0.45 -2.40
CA TYR A 12 0.87 1.00 -2.37
C TYR A 12 0.84 2.26 -1.51
N THR A 13 0.11 3.27 -1.96
CA THR A 13 -0.14 4.48 -1.16
C THR A 13 -1.24 4.20 -0.13
N PRO A 14 -1.29 4.92 0.99
CA PRO A 14 -2.40 4.83 1.94
C PRO A 14 -3.76 5.13 1.28
N ASN A 15 -3.78 6.06 0.32
CA ASN A 15 -4.99 6.40 -0.43
C ASN A 15 -5.47 5.24 -1.28
N GLU A 16 -4.57 4.50 -1.95
CA GLU A 16 -4.95 3.29 -2.70
C GLU A 16 -5.61 2.26 -1.79
N VAL A 17 -4.99 1.97 -0.64
CA VAL A 17 -5.55 1.03 0.34
C VAL A 17 -6.93 1.49 0.82
N SER A 18 -7.15 2.80 1.00
CA SER A 18 -8.40 3.35 1.52
C SER A 18 -9.62 3.19 0.60
N ILE A 19 -9.39 3.01 -0.71
CA ILE A 19 -10.45 2.81 -1.70
C ILE A 19 -11.06 1.41 -1.56
N HIS A 20 -10.26 0.43 -1.12
CA HIS A 20 -10.66 -0.96 -0.93
C HIS A 20 -11.26 -1.17 0.47
N ASN A 21 -12.45 -0.59 0.69
CA ASN A 21 -13.11 -0.53 2.00
C ASN A 21 -14.46 -1.27 2.09
N THR A 22 -14.77 -2.16 1.13
CA THR A 22 -16.08 -2.85 1.06
C THR A 22 -15.95 -4.33 1.37
N LEU A 23 -17.07 -5.00 1.69
CA LEU A 23 -17.05 -6.45 2.01
C LEU A 23 -16.53 -7.35 0.88
N LYS A 24 -16.70 -6.91 -0.37
CA LYS A 24 -16.27 -7.64 -1.58
C LYS A 24 -14.93 -7.17 -2.11
N ASP A 25 -14.33 -6.18 -1.45
CA ASP A 25 -13.06 -5.57 -1.82
C ASP A 25 -12.49 -4.87 -0.58
N LEU A 26 -11.83 -5.67 0.27
CA LEU A 26 -11.38 -5.27 1.60
C LEU A 26 -9.87 -5.42 1.72
N TRP A 27 -9.17 -4.29 1.74
CA TRP A 27 -7.75 -4.25 2.05
C TRP A 27 -7.50 -3.66 3.42
N VAL A 28 -6.45 -4.13 4.06
CA VAL A 28 -5.92 -3.53 5.29
C VAL A 28 -4.41 -3.45 5.17
N SER A 29 -3.83 -2.42 5.78
CA SER A 29 -2.38 -2.35 5.94
C SER A 29 -2.00 -2.63 7.39
N PHE A 30 -0.90 -3.35 7.59
CA PHE A 30 -0.28 -3.48 8.91
C PHE A 30 1.19 -3.84 8.81
N LEU A 31 1.99 -3.33 9.75
CA LEU A 31 3.44 -3.59 9.85
C LEU A 31 4.17 -3.30 8.52
N GLY A 32 3.72 -2.27 7.78
CA GLY A 32 4.30 -1.87 6.49
C GLY A 32 3.93 -2.75 5.30
N LYS A 33 3.00 -3.69 5.45
CA LYS A 33 2.52 -4.56 4.37
C LYS A 33 1.04 -4.32 4.09
N VAL A 34 0.62 -4.59 2.86
CA VAL A 34 -0.78 -4.51 2.44
C VAL A 34 -1.32 -5.91 2.19
N TYR A 35 -2.49 -6.17 2.76
CA TYR A 35 -3.15 -7.46 2.73
C TYR A 35 -4.55 -7.34 2.12
N ASP A 36 -4.85 -8.19 1.14
CA ASP A 36 -6.19 -8.37 0.58
C ASP A 36 -6.92 -9.46 1.37
N LEU A 37 -7.89 -9.05 2.18
CA LEU A 37 -8.68 -9.94 3.02
C LEU A 37 -10.02 -10.33 2.38
N THR A 38 -10.28 -9.92 1.13
CA THR A 38 -11.50 -10.27 0.40
C THR A 38 -11.78 -11.78 0.42
N PRO A 39 -10.81 -12.68 0.13
CA PRO A 39 -11.05 -14.13 0.15
C PRO A 39 -11.32 -14.69 1.55
N MET A 40 -10.90 -13.97 2.60
CA MET A 40 -11.20 -14.33 4.00
C MET A 40 -12.61 -13.87 4.37
N CYS A 41 -13.00 -12.67 3.97
CA CYS A 41 -14.35 -12.13 4.18
C CYS A 41 -15.42 -12.99 3.48
N GLU A 42 -15.14 -13.50 2.28
CA GLU A 42 -16.06 -14.40 1.56
C GLU A 42 -16.24 -15.75 2.29
N ARG A 43 -15.15 -16.34 2.79
CA ARG A 43 -15.22 -17.63 3.51
C ARG A 43 -15.97 -17.56 4.83
N HIS A 44 -15.88 -16.42 5.51
CA HIS A 44 -16.51 -16.19 6.81
C HIS A 44 -17.75 -15.29 6.72
N ALA A 45 -18.36 -15.19 5.53
CA ALA A 45 -19.50 -14.32 5.30
C ALA A 45 -20.63 -14.59 6.29
N GLY A 46 -21.08 -13.53 6.99
CA GLY A 46 -22.12 -13.63 8.02
C GLY A 46 -21.61 -13.89 9.44
N ASP A 47 -20.31 -14.14 9.63
CA ASP A 47 -19.71 -14.27 10.97
C ASP A 47 -19.63 -12.90 11.66
N VAL A 48 -20.06 -12.86 12.92
CA VAL A 48 -19.98 -11.67 13.78
C VAL A 48 -18.52 -11.24 14.01
N LEU A 49 -17.57 -12.18 13.93
CA LEU A 49 -16.14 -11.92 14.09
C LEU A 49 -15.52 -11.11 12.94
N LEU A 50 -16.22 -10.95 11.82
CA LEU A 50 -15.77 -10.06 10.75
C LEU A 50 -15.95 -8.57 11.10
N LYS A 51 -16.89 -8.23 12.01
CA LYS A 51 -17.27 -6.83 12.27
C LYS A 51 -16.07 -5.90 12.56
N PRO A 52 -15.11 -6.27 13.44
CA PRO A 52 -13.96 -5.39 13.70
C PRO A 52 -13.06 -5.18 12.48
N ILE A 53 -12.94 -6.21 11.62
CA ILE A 53 -12.12 -6.15 10.40
C ILE A 53 -12.80 -5.29 9.34
N ILE A 54 -14.12 -5.44 9.18
CA ILE A 54 -14.94 -4.63 8.26
C ILE A 54 -14.89 -3.16 8.66
N GLU A 55 -14.98 -2.85 9.95
CA GLU A 55 -14.88 -1.46 10.43
C GLU A 55 -13.49 -0.83 10.17
N ALA A 56 -12.46 -1.69 10.10
CA ALA A 56 -11.09 -1.33 9.83
C ALA A 56 -10.71 -1.43 8.33
N ALA A 57 -11.67 -1.72 7.45
CA ALA A 57 -11.45 -1.80 6.01
C ALA A 57 -10.87 -0.49 5.46
N GLY A 58 -9.85 -0.60 4.61
CA GLY A 58 -9.13 0.52 4.03
C GLY A 58 -8.25 1.31 5.00
N LYS A 59 -7.96 0.79 6.19
CA LYS A 59 -7.17 1.49 7.23
C LYS A 59 -5.91 0.72 7.60
N ASP A 60 -4.98 1.44 8.22
CA ASP A 60 -3.82 0.86 8.89
C ASP A 60 -4.19 0.33 10.28
N ILE A 61 -4.06 -0.98 10.47
CA ILE A 61 -4.32 -1.71 11.72
C ILE A 61 -3.02 -2.09 12.45
N THR A 62 -1.89 -1.46 12.11
CA THR A 62 -0.60 -1.66 12.79
C THR A 62 -0.70 -1.52 14.32
N ASN A 63 -1.63 -0.70 14.81
CA ASN A 63 -1.87 -0.53 16.25
C ASN A 63 -2.38 -1.80 16.97
N TRP A 64 -2.95 -2.78 16.26
CA TRP A 64 -3.38 -4.06 16.85
C TRP A 64 -2.21 -4.99 17.14
N PHE A 65 -1.09 -4.79 16.44
CA PHE A 65 0.06 -5.69 16.48
C PHE A 65 1.21 -5.12 17.33
N ASP A 66 2.01 -6.03 17.88
CA ASP A 66 3.30 -5.71 18.46
C ASP A 66 4.38 -5.83 17.38
N LYS A 67 5.15 -4.76 17.19
CA LYS A 67 6.20 -4.67 16.17
C LYS A 67 7.29 -5.74 16.34
N LYS A 68 7.55 -6.18 17.57
CA LYS A 68 8.61 -7.17 17.86
C LYS A 68 8.18 -8.59 17.57
N THR A 69 7.01 -8.99 18.07
CA THR A 69 6.51 -10.36 17.94
C THR A 69 5.81 -10.61 16.60
N LYS A 70 5.40 -9.54 15.91
CA LYS A 70 4.52 -9.58 14.72
C LYS A 70 3.22 -10.33 15.01
N ASP A 71 2.80 -10.32 16.27
CA ASP A 71 1.56 -10.91 16.73
C ASP A 71 0.67 -9.84 17.34
N ILE A 72 -0.60 -10.17 17.56
CA ILE A 72 -1.54 -9.24 18.19
C ILE A 72 -1.01 -8.87 19.58
N ARG A 73 -1.14 -7.59 19.94
CA ARG A 73 -0.76 -7.10 21.27
C ARG A 73 -1.47 -7.92 22.35
N THR A 74 -0.79 -8.11 23.47
CA THR A 74 -1.34 -8.91 24.57
C THR A 74 -1.42 -8.09 25.85
N HIS A 75 -2.37 -8.44 26.71
CA HIS A 75 -2.51 -7.91 28.05
C HIS A 75 -2.70 -9.07 29.04
N ILE A 76 -2.42 -8.81 30.31
CA ILE A 76 -2.68 -9.75 31.40
C ILE A 76 -4.05 -9.37 31.97
N ASP A 77 -5.00 -10.29 31.93
CA ASP A 77 -6.32 -10.05 32.54
C ASP A 77 -6.17 -9.96 34.06
N PRO A 78 -6.67 -8.89 34.72
CA PRO A 78 -6.57 -8.74 36.17
C PRO A 78 -7.25 -9.87 36.95
N THR A 79 -8.28 -10.51 36.39
CA THR A 79 -9.08 -11.54 37.08
C THR A 79 -8.43 -12.91 36.97
N THR A 80 -8.24 -13.40 35.74
CA THR A 80 -7.70 -14.75 35.49
C THR A 80 -6.18 -14.82 35.60
N LYS A 81 -5.49 -13.68 35.58
CA LYS A 81 -4.03 -13.56 35.47
C LYS A 81 -3.44 -14.22 34.22
N CYS A 82 -4.29 -14.59 33.25
CA CYS A 82 -3.89 -15.17 31.99
C CYS A 82 -3.52 -14.07 30.98
N LYS A 83 -2.64 -14.42 30.03
CA LYS A 83 -2.26 -13.57 28.91
C LYS A 83 -3.25 -13.72 27.77
N PHE A 84 -3.93 -12.64 27.39
CA PHE A 84 -4.89 -12.62 26.28
C PHE A 84 -4.51 -11.58 25.23
N TYR A 85 -5.02 -11.76 24.01
CA TYR A 85 -4.95 -10.72 22.98
C TYR A 85 -5.73 -9.48 23.40
N TYR A 86 -5.18 -8.32 23.08
CA TYR A 86 -5.76 -7.02 23.34
C TYR A 86 -6.63 -6.61 22.15
N THR A 87 -7.94 -6.86 22.26
CA THR A 87 -8.91 -6.60 21.18
C THR A 87 -10.02 -5.67 21.68
N PRO A 88 -9.77 -4.34 21.80
CA PRO A 88 -10.71 -3.39 22.40
C PRO A 88 -11.99 -3.22 21.57
N ARG A 89 -11.92 -3.41 20.24
CA ARG A 89 -13.08 -3.36 19.34
C ARG A 89 -13.85 -4.69 19.24
N GLY A 90 -13.50 -5.66 20.09
CA GLY A 90 -14.09 -6.99 20.09
C GLY A 90 -13.22 -8.04 19.38
N ARG A 91 -13.62 -9.30 19.59
CA ARG A 91 -12.94 -10.49 19.05
C ARG A 91 -13.12 -10.54 17.53
N PHE A 92 -12.05 -10.88 16.81
CA PHE A 92 -12.08 -11.06 15.35
C PHE A 92 -11.60 -12.46 14.92
N ILE A 93 -11.63 -12.75 13.63
CA ILE A 93 -11.30 -14.08 13.07
C ILE A 93 -9.93 -14.57 13.57
N HIS A 94 -9.85 -15.87 13.87
CA HIS A 94 -8.67 -16.57 14.39
C HIS A 94 -8.17 -16.12 15.78
N THR A 95 -8.88 -15.23 16.47
CA THR A 95 -8.57 -14.90 17.87
C THR A 95 -9.32 -15.84 18.84
N PRO A 96 -8.60 -16.51 19.78
CA PRO A 96 -9.20 -17.40 20.76
C PRO A 96 -10.12 -16.64 21.72
N PRO A 97 -11.18 -17.28 22.22
CA PRO A 97 -12.02 -16.72 23.26
C PRO A 97 -11.29 -16.60 24.62
N SER A 98 -11.78 -15.72 25.49
CA SER A 98 -11.24 -15.52 26.84
C SER A 98 -11.51 -16.68 27.80
N CYS A 99 -12.50 -17.53 27.49
CA CYS A 99 -12.80 -18.74 28.24
C CYS A 99 -12.85 -19.95 27.29
N PRO A 100 -12.66 -21.18 27.81
CA PRO A 100 -12.83 -22.39 27.02
C PRO A 100 -14.26 -22.45 26.48
N ARG A 101 -14.40 -22.59 25.16
CA ARG A 101 -15.70 -22.74 24.50
C ARG A 101 -15.64 -23.85 23.46
N THR A 102 -16.72 -24.61 23.36
CA THR A 102 -16.90 -25.70 22.39
C THR A 102 -17.22 -25.19 20.98
N ASP A 103 -17.60 -23.92 20.84
CA ASP A 103 -17.99 -23.27 19.58
C ASP A 103 -16.79 -22.70 18.78
N TRP A 104 -15.56 -22.89 19.26
CA TRP A 104 -14.37 -22.34 18.63
C TRP A 104 -13.41 -23.45 18.19
N ALA A 105 -13.32 -23.68 16.88
CA ALA A 105 -12.37 -24.60 16.28
C ALA A 105 -10.99 -23.94 16.13
N ASN A 106 -9.93 -24.72 16.40
CA ASN A 106 -8.53 -24.30 16.28
C ASN A 106 -7.79 -25.02 15.13
N ASP A 107 -8.54 -25.58 14.17
CA ASP A 107 -8.05 -26.37 13.04
C ASP A 107 -7.73 -25.53 11.78
N PHE A 108 -7.90 -24.20 11.86
CA PHE A 108 -7.60 -23.25 10.78
C PHE A 108 -6.09 -23.11 10.46
N GLY A 109 -5.22 -23.76 11.22
CA GLY A 109 -3.77 -23.75 11.00
C GLY A 109 -3.14 -22.41 11.36
N ARG A 110 -2.79 -21.59 10.35
CA ARG A 110 -2.14 -20.30 10.57
C ARG A 110 -3.19 -19.19 10.66
N PRO A 111 -3.07 -18.26 11.62
CA PRO A 111 -3.95 -17.10 11.65
C PRO A 111 -3.71 -16.21 10.44
N TRP A 112 -4.71 -15.42 10.05
CA TRP A 112 -4.70 -14.71 8.76
C TRP A 112 -3.59 -13.64 8.72
N TRP A 113 -3.25 -13.03 9.86
CA TRP A 113 -2.17 -12.04 9.97
C TRP A 113 -0.75 -12.63 9.84
N LYS A 114 -0.62 -13.97 9.85
CA LYS A 114 0.64 -14.70 9.61
C LYS A 114 0.64 -15.45 8.28
N ASP A 115 -0.41 -15.30 7.48
CA ASP A 115 -0.55 -15.95 6.20
C ASP A 115 -0.12 -14.98 5.09
N ASP A 116 1.02 -15.27 4.47
CA ASP A 116 1.57 -14.44 3.40
C ASP A 116 0.76 -14.56 2.09
N SER A 117 -0.18 -15.50 1.98
CA SER A 117 -1.02 -15.65 0.78
C SER A 117 -1.94 -14.45 0.53
N TYR A 118 -2.32 -13.73 1.59
CA TYR A 118 -3.12 -12.50 1.48
C TYR A 118 -2.24 -11.25 1.23
N CYS A 119 -0.92 -11.35 1.32
CA CYS A 119 -0.03 -10.20 1.17
C CYS A 119 0.12 -9.83 -0.32
N ILE A 120 -0.39 -8.66 -0.70
CA ILE A 120 -0.33 -8.18 -2.10
C ILE A 120 0.86 -7.24 -2.37
N GLY A 121 1.43 -6.66 -1.31
CA GLY A 121 2.62 -5.80 -1.42
C GLY A 121 2.97 -5.06 -0.14
N VAL A 122 3.65 -3.95 -0.30
CA VAL A 122 4.24 -3.14 0.78
C VAL A 122 3.54 -1.79 0.81
N LEU A 123 3.22 -1.29 2.00
CA LEU A 123 2.73 0.06 2.19
C LEU A 123 3.92 1.01 2.13
N SER A 124 3.85 2.07 1.32
CA SER A 124 4.94 3.04 1.24
C SER A 124 5.17 3.72 2.59
N SER A 125 6.45 3.97 2.88
CA SER A 125 6.86 4.72 4.07
C SER A 125 6.54 6.20 3.94
N GLN A 126 6.67 6.74 2.73
CA GLN A 126 6.48 8.14 2.41
C GLN A 126 5.95 8.28 0.99
N THR A 127 4.80 8.94 0.86
CA THR A 127 4.22 9.29 -0.43
C THR A 127 4.48 10.76 -0.75
N ARG A 128 4.57 11.05 -2.04
CA ARG A 128 4.70 12.41 -2.55
C ARG A 128 3.89 12.58 -3.81
N GLN A 129 3.49 13.81 -4.08
CA GLN A 129 2.82 14.15 -5.33
C GLN A 129 3.83 14.64 -6.36
N ILE A 130 3.63 14.21 -7.60
CA ILE A 130 4.43 14.66 -8.75
C ILE A 130 3.48 15.13 -9.85
N ARG A 131 3.93 16.10 -10.65
CA ARG A 131 3.22 16.56 -11.84
C ARG A 131 3.85 15.96 -13.07
N ILE A 132 3.05 15.26 -13.88
CA ILE A 132 3.46 14.72 -15.17
C ILE A 132 2.85 15.60 -16.25
N ILE A 133 3.72 16.23 -17.05
CA ILE A 133 3.35 17.17 -18.12
C ILE A 133 3.67 16.52 -19.46
N ASN A 134 2.65 16.26 -20.27
CA ASN A 134 2.83 15.86 -21.66
C ASN A 134 3.14 17.10 -22.50
N THR A 135 4.37 17.21 -23.00
CA THR A 135 4.79 18.40 -23.75
C THR A 135 4.16 18.49 -25.14
N LEU A 136 3.67 17.38 -25.70
CA LEU A 136 3.00 17.34 -26.99
C LEU A 136 1.56 17.86 -26.89
N THR A 137 0.81 17.41 -25.89
CA THR A 137 -0.61 17.76 -25.72
C THR A 137 -0.85 18.91 -24.73
N SER A 138 0.19 19.36 -24.02
CA SER A 138 0.11 20.31 -22.91
C SER A 138 -0.80 19.86 -21.76
N GLN A 139 -1.10 18.56 -21.68
CA GLN A 139 -1.88 17.99 -20.58
C GLN A 139 -0.99 17.80 -19.37
N GLU A 140 -1.56 18.12 -18.20
CA GLU A 140 -0.90 17.99 -16.92
C GLU A 140 -1.72 17.10 -16.00
N GLN A 141 -1.06 16.16 -15.33
CA GLN A 141 -1.67 15.30 -14.35
C GLN A 141 -0.81 15.24 -13.09
N ALA A 142 -1.40 15.59 -11.95
CA ALA A 142 -0.82 15.30 -10.65
C ALA A 142 -1.15 13.85 -10.27
N ILE A 143 -0.12 13.08 -9.89
CA ILE A 143 -0.28 11.72 -9.35
C ILE A 143 0.46 11.59 -8.02
N GLU A 144 -0.10 10.80 -7.11
CA GLU A 144 0.57 10.38 -5.88
C GLU A 144 1.43 9.15 -6.17
N VAL A 145 2.69 9.19 -5.73
CA VAL A 145 3.67 8.11 -5.92
C VAL A 145 4.35 7.76 -4.60
N CYS A 146 4.84 6.54 -4.52
CA CYS A 146 5.62 6.07 -3.38
C CYS A 146 7.10 6.47 -3.57
N SER A 147 7.80 6.80 -2.49
CA SER A 147 9.22 7.18 -2.58
C SER A 147 10.12 6.01 -3.03
N GLU A 148 9.71 4.78 -2.74
CA GLU A 148 10.43 3.55 -3.06
C GLU A 148 10.24 3.04 -4.49
N GLU A 149 9.32 3.65 -5.24
CA GLU A 149 9.00 3.25 -6.61
C GLU A 149 10.08 3.69 -7.60
N ILE A 150 10.32 2.82 -8.57
CA ILE A 150 11.14 3.16 -9.74
C ILE A 150 10.27 3.81 -10.82
N LEU A 151 10.91 4.55 -11.73
CA LEU A 151 10.19 5.27 -12.78
C LEU A 151 9.32 4.39 -13.68
N SER A 152 9.68 3.12 -13.90
CA SER A 152 8.79 2.19 -14.63
C SER A 152 7.49 1.90 -13.88
N GLU A 153 7.53 1.79 -12.55
CA GLU A 153 6.32 1.58 -11.73
C GLU A 153 5.47 2.86 -11.70
N ILE A 154 6.10 4.04 -11.71
CA ILE A 154 5.42 5.33 -11.85
C ILE A 154 4.78 5.47 -13.24
N GLN A 155 5.45 5.00 -14.29
CA GLN A 155 4.89 4.95 -15.64
C GLN A 155 3.65 4.04 -15.68
N ASP A 156 3.69 2.86 -15.04
CA ASP A 156 2.54 1.97 -14.95
C ASP A 156 1.31 2.65 -14.31
N ARG A 157 1.52 3.49 -13.28
CA ARG A 157 0.45 4.32 -12.68
C ARG A 157 -0.10 5.33 -13.67
N TYR A 158 0.77 5.94 -14.47
CA TYR A 158 0.39 6.97 -15.45
C TYR A 158 -0.31 6.41 -16.71
N LEU A 159 -0.15 5.12 -17.01
CA LEU A 159 -0.81 4.47 -18.17
C LEU A 159 -2.33 4.65 -18.21
N LYS A 160 -2.98 4.84 -17.05
CA LYS A 160 -4.42 5.16 -16.97
C LYS A 160 -4.80 6.44 -17.71
N TYR A 161 -3.89 7.41 -17.79
CA TYR A 161 -4.10 8.70 -18.46
C TYR A 161 -3.60 8.69 -19.90
N ASN A 162 -2.54 7.93 -20.19
CA ASN A 162 -1.99 7.80 -21.53
C ASN A 162 -1.47 6.37 -21.75
N ALA A 163 -2.20 5.58 -22.54
CA ALA A 163 -1.85 4.19 -22.85
C ALA A 163 -0.51 4.05 -23.58
N HIS A 164 -0.08 5.10 -24.27
CA HIS A 164 1.17 5.12 -25.05
C HIS A 164 2.33 5.72 -24.25
N ALA A 165 2.22 5.87 -22.93
CA ALA A 165 3.28 6.46 -22.09
C ALA A 165 4.62 5.71 -22.19
N ALA A 166 4.64 4.47 -22.68
CA ALA A 166 5.84 3.68 -22.99
C ALA A 166 6.71 4.31 -24.08
N SER A 167 6.10 4.98 -25.07
CA SER A 167 6.78 5.65 -26.19
C SER A 167 7.31 7.04 -25.85
N TYR A 168 7.20 7.49 -24.59
CA TYR A 168 7.66 8.81 -24.17
C TYR A 168 8.99 8.73 -23.42
N THR A 169 9.88 9.69 -23.68
CA THR A 169 11.08 9.92 -22.87
C THR A 169 10.73 10.82 -21.69
N TRP A 170 11.00 10.33 -20.48
CA TRP A 170 10.79 11.05 -19.22
C TRP A 170 11.99 11.94 -18.91
N LYS A 171 11.74 13.23 -18.65
CA LYS A 171 12.78 14.20 -18.31
C LYS A 171 12.41 15.04 -17.09
N ASN A 172 13.41 15.44 -16.32
CA ASN A 172 13.28 16.46 -15.28
C ASN A 172 14.37 17.51 -15.51
N ASN A 173 14.01 18.80 -15.51
CA ASN A 173 14.94 19.92 -15.70
C ASN A 173 15.90 19.74 -16.90
N GLY A 174 15.38 19.18 -18.00
CA GLY A 174 16.14 18.93 -19.23
C GLY A 174 17.02 17.67 -19.23
N ARG A 175 17.12 16.95 -18.11
CA ARG A 175 17.88 15.68 -17.99
C ARG A 175 16.96 14.49 -18.21
N ASN A 176 17.44 13.49 -18.94
CA ASN A 176 16.73 12.23 -19.12
C ASN A 176 16.78 11.43 -17.81
N LEU A 177 15.63 10.88 -17.43
CA LEU A 177 15.51 10.05 -16.24
C LEU A 177 15.73 8.58 -16.59
N ASP A 178 16.36 7.84 -15.68
CA ASP A 178 16.56 6.41 -15.79
C ASP A 178 15.35 5.67 -15.23
N MET A 179 14.72 4.83 -16.07
CA MET A 179 13.50 4.09 -15.73
C MET A 179 13.70 3.05 -14.62
N ASN A 180 14.93 2.59 -14.41
CA ASN A 180 15.25 1.56 -13.40
C ASN A 180 15.60 2.14 -12.03
N LYS A 181 15.62 3.47 -11.90
CA LYS A 181 16.00 4.19 -10.69
C LYS A 181 14.79 4.84 -10.05
N THR A 182 14.88 5.07 -8.74
CA THR A 182 13.88 5.86 -8.02
C THR A 182 13.98 7.32 -8.42
N LEU A 183 12.95 8.10 -8.08
CA LEU A 183 12.98 9.54 -8.31
C LEU A 183 14.12 10.24 -7.54
N GLU A 184 14.43 9.80 -6.32
CA GLU A 184 15.54 10.34 -5.53
C GLU A 184 16.90 10.05 -6.19
N GLU A 185 17.11 8.81 -6.66
CA GLU A 185 18.33 8.41 -7.37
C GLU A 185 18.53 9.16 -8.71
N ASN A 186 17.44 9.60 -9.32
CA ASN A 186 17.46 10.44 -10.51
C ASN A 186 17.68 11.94 -10.21
N GLY A 187 17.85 12.31 -8.94
CA GLY A 187 18.08 13.70 -8.52
C GLY A 187 16.80 14.52 -8.37
N VAL A 188 15.64 13.88 -8.27
CA VAL A 188 14.36 14.52 -7.89
C VAL A 188 14.15 14.29 -6.40
N SER A 189 14.71 15.21 -5.59
CA SER A 189 14.60 15.19 -4.13
C SER A 189 13.17 15.38 -3.66
N ASP A 190 12.86 14.88 -2.46
CA ASP A 190 11.63 15.17 -1.76
C ASP A 190 11.84 16.37 -0.81
N GLU A 191 11.20 17.49 -1.13
CA GLU A 191 11.31 18.75 -0.38
C GLU A 191 10.14 18.93 0.62
N SER A 192 9.27 17.91 0.78
CA SER A 192 8.07 18.00 1.62
C SER A 192 8.39 18.36 3.08
N GLU A 193 9.46 17.82 3.66
CA GLU A 193 9.87 18.19 5.02
C GLU A 193 10.34 19.65 5.14
N GLU A 194 11.02 20.17 4.13
CA GLU A 194 11.50 21.54 4.11
C GLU A 194 10.34 22.51 3.97
N PHE A 195 9.39 22.21 3.07
CA PHE A 195 8.15 22.99 2.93
C PHE A 195 7.34 23.01 4.22
N TYR A 196 7.23 21.88 4.92
CA TYR A 196 6.57 21.83 6.23
C TYR A 196 7.26 22.75 7.25
N LYS A 197 8.59 22.70 7.36
CA LYS A 197 9.37 23.55 8.29
C LYS A 197 9.25 25.03 7.94
N LEU A 198 9.20 25.37 6.65
CA LEU A 198 9.08 26.74 6.16
C LEU A 198 7.64 27.24 6.05
N SER A 199 6.64 26.41 6.40
CA SER A 199 5.21 26.71 6.23
C SER A 199 4.85 27.11 4.79
N MET A 200 5.52 26.50 3.81
CA MET A 200 5.21 26.66 2.39
C MET A 200 4.10 25.70 1.97
N ASN A 201 3.31 26.11 0.97
CA ASN A 201 2.28 25.25 0.38
C ASN A 201 2.94 24.27 -0.59
N ASP A 202 2.93 22.99 -0.24
CA ASP A 202 3.49 21.87 -1.01
C ASP A 202 2.76 21.64 -2.34
N GLU A 203 1.45 21.90 -2.40
CA GLU A 203 0.66 21.78 -3.64
C GLU A 203 1.11 22.74 -4.75
N GLN A 204 1.74 23.86 -4.39
CA GLN A 204 2.22 24.85 -5.36
C GLN A 204 3.58 24.50 -5.97
N PHE A 205 4.36 23.65 -5.30
CA PHE A 205 5.75 23.35 -5.66
C PHE A 205 5.97 21.87 -5.97
N LEU A 206 4.97 21.23 -6.58
CA LEU A 206 5.10 19.84 -6.99
C LEU A 206 6.16 19.68 -8.09
N PRO A 207 7.10 18.72 -7.96
CA PRO A 207 8.12 18.48 -8.96
C PRO A 207 7.50 18.05 -10.29
N ALA A 208 7.97 18.66 -11.38
CA ALA A 208 7.45 18.43 -12.73
C ALA A 208 8.33 17.45 -13.53
N LEU A 209 7.71 16.37 -14.01
CA LEU A 209 8.28 15.42 -14.96
C LEU A 209 7.68 15.70 -16.34
N HIS A 210 8.54 15.89 -17.33
CA HIS A 210 8.14 16.22 -18.69
C HIS A 210 8.22 14.97 -19.56
N LEU A 211 7.14 14.66 -20.26
CA LEU A 211 7.07 13.57 -21.23
C LEU A 211 7.27 14.13 -22.64
N TYR A 212 8.34 13.67 -23.29
CA TYR A 212 8.63 13.97 -24.69
C TYR A 212 8.28 12.76 -25.54
N PHE A 213 7.35 12.94 -26.47
CA PHE A 213 6.99 11.89 -27.42
C PHE A 213 8.22 11.51 -28.26
N ASN A 214 8.56 10.22 -28.30
CA ASN A 214 9.49 9.71 -29.28
C ASN A 214 8.67 9.40 -30.54
N ASP A 215 9.13 9.86 -31.70
CA ASP A 215 8.52 9.51 -32.98
C ASP A 215 8.91 8.06 -33.33
N ASP A 216 8.34 7.11 -32.58
CA ASP A 216 8.43 5.69 -32.85
C ASP A 216 7.16 5.23 -33.57
N LEU A 217 7.33 4.57 -34.71
CA LEU A 217 6.23 3.93 -35.46
C LEU A 217 5.74 2.67 -34.71
N THR A 218 5.43 2.75 -33.43
CA THR A 218 5.02 1.61 -32.61
C THR A 218 3.54 1.27 -32.75
N GLU A 219 2.75 2.03 -33.53
CA GLU A 219 1.34 1.75 -33.77
C GLU A 219 0.93 1.84 -35.25
N ALA A 220 0.62 0.66 -35.81
CA ALA A 220 -0.22 0.46 -36.98
C ALA A 220 -1.36 -0.50 -36.60
#